data_AF-A0A5M6ZJG4-F1
#
_entry.id   AF-A0A5M6ZJG4-F1
#
_cell.length_a   1.000
_cell.length_b   1.000
_cell.length_c   1.000
_cell.angle_alpha   90.00
_cell.angle_beta   90.00
_cell.angle_gamma   90.00
#
_symmetry.space_group_name_H-M   'P 1'
#
loop_
_entity.id
_entity.type
_entity.pdbx_description
1 polymer ?
#
loop_
_entity_poly.entity_id
_entity_poly.type
_entity_poly.pdbx_seq_one_letter_code
_entity_poly.pdbx_strand_id
1 'polypeptide(L)'
;MTIEEFKYMLPCPICGGQFQCGPHRYEGHTLDVYRVHVCGGCELGNHDGWGREHEAKLIALCERNGESIPERLPNGLLPFNPPRRRG
;
A
#
# COMPACT_ATOMS: atom_id res chain seq x y z
N MET A 1 24.73 26.16 -2.43
CA MET A 1 24.29 24.87 -2.99
C MET A 1 22.78 24.86 -2.88
N THR A 2 22.06 25.25 -3.94
CA THR A 2 20.60 25.22 -3.94
C THR A 2 20.17 23.76 -4.03
N ILE A 3 19.30 23.31 -3.11
CA ILE A 3 18.67 21.99 -3.20
C ILE A 3 17.76 22.07 -4.43
N GLU A 4 18.25 21.63 -5.58
CA GLU A 4 17.42 21.47 -6.77
C GLU A 4 16.32 20.44 -6.51
N GLU A 5 15.18 20.64 -7.16
CA GLU A 5 13.86 20.00 -7.01
C GLU A 5 13.84 18.49 -7.35
N PHE A 6 14.76 17.70 -6.80
CA PHE A 6 14.90 16.28 -7.13
C PHE A 6 13.70 15.47 -6.60
N LYS A 7 12.74 15.11 -7.46
CA LYS A 7 11.60 14.28 -7.07
C LYS A 7 12.05 12.84 -6.82
N TYR A 8 11.76 12.32 -5.63
CA TYR A 8 11.96 10.90 -5.35
C TYR A 8 10.70 10.13 -5.72
N MET A 9 10.73 9.45 -6.87
CA MET A 9 9.58 8.68 -7.38
C MET A 9 9.72 7.20 -7.01
N LEU A 10 8.62 6.61 -6.54
CA LEU A 10 8.54 5.19 -6.20
C LEU A 10 7.44 4.50 -7.02
N PRO A 11 7.66 3.24 -7.46
CA PRO A 11 6.60 2.43 -8.05
C PRO A 11 5.64 1.93 -6.96
N CYS A 12 4.34 2.03 -7.22
CA CYS A 12 3.31 1.41 -6.39
C CYS A 12 3.33 -0.11 -6.59
N PRO A 13 3.51 -0.90 -5.53
CA PRO A 13 3.61 -2.36 -5.65
C PRO A 13 2.28 -3.01 -6.07
N ILE A 14 1.16 -2.29 -6.01
CA ILE A 14 -0.17 -2.80 -6.38
C ILE A 14 -0.52 -2.47 -7.83
N CYS A 15 -0.56 -1.18 -8.19
CA CYS A 15 -0.98 -0.73 -9.52
C CYS A 15 0.19 -0.50 -10.50
N GLY A 16 1.44 -0.47 -10.03
CA GLY A 16 2.62 -0.17 -10.85
C GLY A 16 2.82 1.32 -11.18
N GLY A 17 1.84 2.18 -10.85
CA GLY A 17 1.93 3.62 -11.04
C GLY A 17 3.05 4.26 -10.20
N GLN A 18 3.61 5.36 -10.68
CA GLN A 18 4.65 6.09 -9.94
C GLN A 18 4.01 7.11 -8.98
N PHE A 19 4.59 7.29 -7.80
CA PHE A 19 4.17 8.31 -6.84
C PHE A 19 5.39 8.94 -6.14
N GLN A 20 5.28 10.20 -5.75
CA GLN A 20 6.39 10.96 -5.17
C GLN A 20 6.47 10.76 -3.65
N CYS A 21 7.66 10.43 -3.13
CA CYS A 21 7.97 10.36 -1.70
C CYS A 21 9.22 11.18 -1.34
N GLY A 22 9.07 12.51 -1.34
CA GLY A 22 10.10 13.52 -1.05
C GLY A 22 10.38 14.38 -2.27
N PRO A 23 11.10 15.52 -2.19
CA PRO A 23 11.44 16.35 -1.04
C PRO A 23 10.42 17.47 -0.73
N HIS A 24 9.34 17.62 -1.51
CA HIS A 24 8.25 18.58 -1.19
C HIS A 24 6.84 17.98 -1.29
N ARG A 25 6.74 16.67 -1.59
CA ARG A 25 5.47 15.97 -1.76
C ARG A 25 5.61 14.52 -1.34
N TYR A 26 4.65 14.04 -0.56
CA TYR A 26 4.56 12.68 -0.06
C TYR A 26 3.18 12.15 -0.41
N GLU A 27 3.10 11.44 -1.53
CA GLU A 27 1.87 10.87 -2.10
C GLU A 27 1.68 9.41 -1.72
N GLY A 28 2.60 8.88 -0.91
CA GLY A 28 2.62 7.50 -0.50
C GLY A 28 1.99 7.27 0.86
N HIS A 29 1.30 6.14 1.00
CA HIS A 29 0.59 5.74 2.22
C HIS A 29 1.08 4.36 2.65
N THR A 30 1.36 4.22 3.94
CA THR A 30 1.81 2.94 4.51
C THR A 30 0.61 2.06 4.86
N LEU A 31 0.64 0.83 4.37
CA LEU A 31 -0.28 -0.22 4.75
C LEU A 31 0.40 -1.16 5.75
N ASP A 32 0.11 -0.99 7.03
CA ASP A 32 0.85 -1.60 8.15
C ASP A 32 0.73 -3.13 8.18
N VAL A 33 -0.43 -3.65 7.76
CA VAL A 33 -0.70 -5.10 7.70
C VAL A 33 0.10 -5.77 6.60
N TYR A 34 0.26 -5.10 5.47
CA TYR A 34 0.99 -5.63 4.32
C TYR A 34 2.47 -5.24 4.33
N ARG A 35 2.89 -4.31 5.21
CA ARG A 35 4.23 -3.67 5.23
C ARG A 35 4.67 -3.11 3.88
N VAL A 36 3.78 -2.38 3.23
CA VAL A 36 4.08 -1.73 1.96
C VAL A 36 3.70 -0.28 1.96
N HIS A 37 4.31 0.46 1.05
CA HIS A 37 4.00 1.85 0.77
C HIS A 37 3.36 1.92 -0.62
N VAL A 38 2.13 2.45 -0.71
CA VAL A 38 1.33 2.51 -1.94
C VAL A 38 1.03 3.95 -2.33
N CYS A 39 0.68 4.20 -3.59
CA CYS A 39 0.26 5.54 -4.00
C CYS A 39 -1.11 5.93 -3.40
N GLY A 40 -1.35 7.24 -3.26
CA GLY A 40 -2.63 7.76 -2.76
C GLY A 40 -3.85 7.35 -3.57
N GLY A 41 -3.71 7.08 -4.87
CA GLY A 41 -4.81 6.54 -5.68
C GLY A 41 -5.26 5.15 -5.23
N CYS A 42 -4.30 4.29 -4.85
CA CYS A 42 -4.61 2.97 -4.29
C CYS A 42 -5.14 3.06 -2.86
N GLU A 43 -4.73 4.07 -2.10
CA GLU A 43 -5.28 4.33 -0.77
C GLU A 43 -6.76 4.74 -0.84
N LEU A 44 -7.06 5.82 -1.57
CA LEU A 44 -8.42 6.37 -1.68
C LEU A 44 -9.40 5.44 -2.42
N GLY A 45 -8.90 4.59 -3.33
CA GLY A 45 -9.72 3.73 -4.16
C GLY A 45 -10.20 2.42 -3.52
N ASN A 46 -9.67 2.04 -2.35
CA ASN A 46 -9.90 0.71 -1.76
C ASN A 46 -10.49 0.77 -0.35
N HIS A 47 -11.25 1.82 0.00
CA HIS A 47 -11.83 2.01 1.34
C HIS A 47 -12.65 0.81 1.85
N ASP A 48 -13.40 0.13 0.97
CA ASP A 48 -14.23 -1.04 1.30
C ASP A 48 -13.44 -2.37 1.37
N GLY A 49 -12.12 -2.30 1.19
CA GLY A 49 -11.24 -3.43 1.00
C GLY A 49 -10.68 -3.52 -0.42
N TRP A 50 -9.70 -4.40 -0.58
CA TRP A 50 -9.02 -4.60 -1.85
C TRP A 50 -9.82 -5.52 -2.77
N GLY A 51 -10.06 -5.05 -3.99
CA GLY A 51 -10.66 -5.84 -5.05
C GLY A 51 -9.90 -7.13 -5.36
N ARG A 52 -10.60 -8.11 -5.93
CA ARG A 52 -10.05 -9.45 -6.25
C ARG A 52 -8.86 -9.38 -7.19
N GLU A 53 -8.82 -8.37 -8.05
CA GLU A 53 -7.73 -8.10 -8.99
C GLU A 53 -6.40 -7.74 -8.32
N HIS A 54 -6.45 -7.26 -7.06
CA HIS A 54 -5.27 -6.89 -6.27
C HIS A 54 -4.90 -7.95 -5.25
N GLU A 55 -5.81 -8.88 -4.96
CA GLU A 55 -5.67 -9.90 -3.92
C GLU A 55 -4.41 -10.74 -4.06
N ALA A 56 -4.15 -11.31 -5.25
CA ALA A 56 -2.97 -12.15 -5.47
C ALA A 56 -1.66 -11.39 -5.20
N LYS A 57 -1.62 -10.08 -5.52
CA LYS A 57 -0.44 -9.24 -5.26
C LYS A 57 -0.28 -8.98 -3.76
N LEU A 58 -1.37 -8.71 -3.04
CA LEU A 58 -1.33 -8.48 -1.60
C LEU A 58 -0.90 -9.72 -0.82
N ILE A 59 -1.39 -10.90 -1.22
CA ILE A 59 -0.96 -12.17 -0.64
C ILE A 59 0.54 -12.38 -0.86
N ALA A 60 1.01 -12.20 -2.09
CA ALA A 60 2.44 -12.32 -2.40
C ALA A 60 3.31 -11.31 -1.62
N LEU A 61 2.79 -10.10 -1.35
CA LEU A 61 3.46 -9.11 -0.50
C LEU A 61 3.53 -9.58 0.96
N CYS A 62 2.44 -10.11 1.52
CA CYS A 62 2.45 -10.71 2.85
C CYS A 62 3.49 -11.82 2.95
N GLU A 63 3.47 -12.78 2.02
CA GLU A 63 4.42 -13.90 1.98
C GLU A 63 5.87 -13.42 1.91
N ARG A 64 6.15 -12.48 1.00
CA ARG A 64 7.50 -11.90 0.83
C ARG A 64 7.97 -11.17 2.09
N ASN A 65 7.07 -10.52 2.81
CA ASN A 65 7.38 -9.73 4.00
C ASN A 65 7.33 -10.56 5.29
N GLY A 66 6.95 -11.85 5.22
CA GLY A 66 6.78 -12.71 6.38
C GLY A 66 5.58 -12.33 7.26
N GLU A 67 4.57 -11.70 6.66
CA GLU A 67 3.34 -11.29 7.34
C GLU A 67 2.24 -12.33 7.15
N SER A 68 1.37 -12.48 8.15
CA SER A 68 0.15 -13.26 8.00
C SER A 68 -0.82 -12.57 7.05
N ILE A 69 -1.48 -13.33 6.19
CA ILE A 69 -2.59 -12.83 5.39
C ILE A 69 -3.73 -12.44 6.36
N PRO A 70 -4.24 -11.19 6.32
CA PRO A 70 -5.30 -10.78 7.23
C PRO A 70 -6.61 -11.52 6.96
N GLU A 71 -7.45 -11.60 7.99
CA GLU A 71 -8.82 -12.07 7.84
C GLU A 71 -9.60 -11.15 6.89
N ARG A 72 -10.42 -11.75 6.02
CA ARG A 72 -11.27 -11.02 5.09
C ARG A 72 -12.38 -10.30 5.84
N LEU A 73 -12.79 -9.17 5.28
CA LEU A 73 -13.99 -8.47 5.72
C LEU A 73 -15.25 -9.30 5.41
N PRO A 74 -16.42 -8.98 6.00
CA PRO A 74 -17.67 -9.69 5.72
C PRO A 74 -18.09 -9.68 4.24
N ASN A 75 -17.63 -8.71 3.46
CA ASN A 75 -17.83 -8.64 2.01
C ASN A 75 -16.90 -9.58 1.22
N GLY A 76 -16.04 -10.35 1.89
CA GLY A 76 -15.10 -11.31 1.30
C GLY A 76 -13.79 -10.69 0.79
N LEU A 77 -13.60 -9.37 0.92
CA LEU A 77 -12.40 -8.68 0.46
C LEU A 77 -11.31 -8.68 1.52
N LEU A 78 -10.05 -8.57 1.08
CA LEU A 78 -8.95 -8.27 1.99
C LEU A 78 -9.10 -6.84 2.51
N PRO A 79 -8.84 -6.58 3.81
CA PRO A 79 -9.07 -5.27 4.38
C PRO A 79 -8.05 -4.25 3.87
N PHE A 80 -8.46 -3.00 3.68
CA PHE A 80 -7.62 -1.93 3.13
C PHE A 80 -6.32 -1.75 3.91
N ASN A 81 -6.44 -1.41 5.18
CA ASN A 81 -5.33 -1.24 6.12
C ASN A 81 -5.85 -1.26 7.56
N PRO A 82 -6.33 -2.40 8.08
CA PRO A 82 -6.78 -2.44 9.46
C PRO A 82 -5.56 -2.28 10.37
N PRO A 83 -5.70 -1.66 11.55
CA PRO A 83 -4.58 -1.53 12.48
C PRO A 83 -4.02 -2.90 12.83
N ARG A 84 -2.69 -3.02 12.93
CA ARG A 84 -2.06 -4.25 13.44
C ARG A 84 -2.66 -4.57 14.80
N ARG A 85 -3.27 -5.76 14.94
CA ARG A 85 -3.53 -6.32 16.26
C ARG A 85 -2.17 -6.57 16.90
N ARG A 86 -1.78 -5.72 17.85
CA ARG A 86 -0.66 -6.03 18.76
C ARG A 86 -1.10 -7.25 19.55
N GLY A 87 -0.51 -8.40 19.25
CA GLY A 87 -0.56 -9.58 20.11
C GLY A 87 0.21 -9.32 21.39
#